data_AF-A0A5C3NPN7-F1
#
_entry.id   AF-A0A5C3NPN7-F1
#
_cell.length_a   1.000
_cell.length_b   1.000
_cell.length_c   1.000
_cell.angle_alpha   90.00
_cell.angle_beta   90.00
_cell.angle_gamma   90.00
#
_symmetry.space_group_name_H-M   'P 1'
#
loop_
_entity.id
_entity.type
_entity.pdbx_description
1 polymer ?
#
loop_
_entity_poly.entity_id
_entity_poly.type
_entity_poly.pdbx_seq_one_letter_code
_entity_poly.pdbx_strand_id
1 'polypeptide(L)'
;MTEFAINSSVNASTGFAPFELNGGYMPTMLRELAKEPALPGVRDFAERAVANLRAAHDALIASRVSQTHQANKHRRSENAETDPDFKEGGLAYLSTAN
;
A
#
# COMPACT_ATOMS: atom_id res chain seq x y z
N MET A 1 -13.82 -0.97 -1.75
CA MET A 1 -12.37 -1.18 -1.55
C MET A 1 -11.65 0.08 -1.09
N THR A 2 -11.82 1.20 -1.78
CA THR A 2 -11.24 2.50 -1.39
C THR A 2 -11.66 2.92 0.02
N GLU A 3 -12.95 2.80 0.35
CA GLU A 3 -13.48 3.10 1.69
C GLU A 3 -12.81 2.27 2.78
N PHE A 4 -12.63 0.96 2.56
CA PHE A 4 -11.94 0.10 3.51
C PHE A 4 -10.50 0.59 3.73
N ALA A 5 -9.75 0.85 2.65
CA ALA A 5 -8.37 1.31 2.74
C ALA A 5 -8.23 2.65 3.48
N ILE A 6 -9.15 3.59 3.22
CA ILE A 6 -9.20 4.89 3.92
C ILE A 6 -9.51 4.68 5.41
N ASN A 7 -10.51 3.86 5.73
CA ASN A 7 -10.95 3.65 7.11
C ASN A 7 -10.03 2.70 7.91
N SER A 8 -9.17 1.93 7.24
CA SER A 8 -8.15 1.09 7.86
C SER A 8 -6.79 1.76 7.99
N SER A 9 -6.60 2.95 7.41
CA SER A 9 -5.33 3.67 7.50
C SER A 9 -5.25 4.46 8.80
N VAL A 10 -4.17 4.29 9.55
CA VAL A 10 -3.88 5.10 10.73
C VAL A 10 -3.63 6.54 10.32
N ASN A 11 -4.30 7.48 10.98
CA ASN A 11 -4.05 8.90 10.78
C ASN A 11 -2.85 9.35 11.62
N ALA A 12 -1.91 10.09 11.02
CA ALA A 12 -0.67 10.50 11.68
C ALA A 12 -0.89 11.48 12.87
N SER A 13 -1.96 12.26 12.87
CA SER A 13 -2.22 13.24 13.94
C SER A 13 -2.95 12.63 15.13
N THR A 14 -3.78 11.61 14.92
CA THR A 14 -4.56 10.97 15.99
C THR A 14 -3.95 9.65 16.45
N GLY A 15 -3.14 8.99 15.61
CA GLY A 15 -2.59 7.66 15.89
C GLY A 15 -3.62 6.52 15.77
N PHE A 16 -4.84 6.81 15.33
CA PHE A 16 -5.93 5.84 15.20
C PHE A 16 -6.45 5.76 13.78
N ALA A 17 -6.92 4.57 13.39
CA ALA A 17 -7.69 4.39 12.17
C ALA A 17 -9.19 4.66 12.40
N PRO A 18 -9.92 5.19 11.40
CA PRO A 18 -11.35 5.45 11.54
C PRO A 18 -12.20 4.24 11.98
N PHE A 19 -11.86 3.03 11.55
CA PHE A 19 -12.56 1.82 12.01
C PHE A 19 -12.42 1.57 13.51
N GLU A 20 -11.27 1.89 14.10
CA GLU A 20 -11.06 1.75 15.54
C GLU A 20 -11.91 2.77 16.31
N LEU A 21 -12.03 3.99 15.79
CA LEU A 21 -12.80 5.05 16.44
C LEU A 21 -14.32 4.85 16.32
N ASN A 22 -14.79 4.48 15.13
CA ASN A 22 -16.23 4.33 14.87
C ASN A 22 -16.77 2.97 15.31
N GLY A 23 -15.98 1.91 15.15
CA GLY A 23 -16.40 0.53 15.37
C GLY A 23 -15.76 -0.16 16.57
N GLY A 24 -14.69 0.40 17.14
CA GLY A 24 -13.94 -0.23 18.23
C GLY A 24 -13.10 -1.45 17.80
N TYR A 25 -13.04 -1.78 16.51
CA TYR A 25 -12.23 -2.88 15.98
C TYR A 25 -11.77 -2.57 14.56
N MET A 26 -10.63 -3.16 14.16
CA MET A 26 -10.16 -3.14 12.79
C MET A 26 -10.69 -4.37 12.05
N PRO A 27 -11.62 -4.23 11.08
CA PRO A 27 -12.10 -5.36 10.30
C PRO A 27 -10.97 -5.90 9.41
N THR A 28 -11.01 -7.18 9.10
CA THR A 28 -10.03 -7.82 8.19
C THR A 28 -10.59 -7.89 6.78
N MET A 29 -9.75 -7.65 5.78
CA MET A 29 -10.12 -7.90 4.38
C MET A 29 -10.42 -9.38 4.15
N LEU A 30 -11.35 -9.65 3.22
CA LEU A 30 -11.75 -10.99 2.83
C LEU A 30 -10.52 -11.79 2.35
N ARG A 31 -10.05 -12.74 3.17
CA ARG A 31 -8.86 -13.56 2.86
C ARG A 31 -9.19 -14.76 1.99
N GLU A 32 -10.31 -15.42 2.27
CA GLU A 32 -10.76 -16.61 1.55
C GLU A 32 -12.27 -16.59 1.35
N LEU A 33 -12.72 -17.07 0.19
CA LEU A 33 -14.11 -17.44 -0.01
C LEU A 33 -14.40 -18.73 0.77
N ALA A 34 -15.52 -18.77 1.47
CA ALA A 34 -16.03 -20.03 1.99
C ALA A 34 -16.20 -21.04 0.84
N LYS A 35 -15.77 -22.29 1.05
CA LYS A 35 -15.87 -23.38 0.05
C LYS A 35 -17.31 -23.57 -0.46
N GLU A 36 -18.30 -23.37 0.40
CA GLU A 36 -19.71 -23.37 0.05
C GLU A 36 -20.41 -22.11 0.58
N PRO A 37 -20.65 -21.11 -0.27
CA PRO A 37 -21.50 -20.00 0.11
C PRO A 37 -22.96 -20.47 0.14
N ALA A 38 -23.70 -20.11 1.18
CA ALA A 38 -25.11 -20.49 1.36
C ALA A 38 -26.02 -20.04 0.19
N LEU A 39 -25.58 -19.08 -0.62
CA LEU A 39 -26.31 -18.51 -1.75
C LEU A 39 -25.36 -18.22 -2.93
N PRO A 40 -25.74 -18.56 -4.18
CA PRO A 40 -24.91 -18.32 -5.38
C PRO A 40 -24.49 -16.86 -5.56
N GLY A 41 -25.39 -15.90 -5.30
CA GLY A 41 -25.08 -14.47 -5.46
C GLY A 41 -24.02 -13.95 -4.48
N VAL A 42 -23.88 -14.57 -3.30
CA VAL A 42 -22.84 -14.23 -2.34
C VAL A 42 -21.47 -14.66 -2.86
N ARG A 43 -21.41 -15.80 -3.57
CA ARG A 43 -20.19 -16.29 -4.21
C ARG A 43 -19.70 -15.32 -5.26
N ASP A 44 -20.57 -14.96 -6.21
CA ASP A 44 -20.21 -14.11 -7.35
C ASP A 44 -19.75 -12.73 -6.87
N PHE A 45 -20.44 -12.18 -5.86
CA PHE A 45 -20.04 -10.93 -5.23
C PHE A 45 -18.64 -11.02 -4.60
N ALA A 46 -18.39 -12.07 -3.83
CA ALA A 46 -17.11 -12.26 -3.16
C ALA A 46 -15.96 -12.51 -4.16
N GLU A 47 -16.18 -13.30 -5.20
CA GLU A 47 -15.20 -13.54 -6.27
C GLU A 47 -14.85 -12.23 -6.99
N ARG A 48 -15.85 -11.40 -7.33
CA ARG A 48 -15.63 -10.07 -7.91
C ARG A 48 -14.88 -9.13 -6.98
N ALA A 49 -15.20 -9.14 -5.67
CA ALA A 49 -14.50 -8.32 -4.69
C ALA A 49 -13.01 -8.69 -4.60
N VAL A 50 -12.68 -9.98 -4.60
CA VAL A 50 -11.30 -10.48 -4.60
C VAL A 50 -10.58 -10.11 -5.90
N ALA A 51 -11.23 -10.26 -7.06
CA ALA A 51 -10.64 -9.87 -8.35
C ALA A 51 -10.32 -8.36 -8.39
N ASN A 52 -11.27 -7.53 -7.93
CA ASN A 52 -11.07 -6.08 -7.83
C ASN A 52 -9.95 -5.72 -6.87
N LEU A 53 -9.75 -6.48 -5.78
CA LEU A 53 -8.63 -6.27 -4.86
C LEU A 53 -7.29 -6.42 -5.57
N ARG A 54 -7.14 -7.53 -6.31
CA ARG A 54 -5.90 -7.84 -7.03
C ARG A 54 -5.62 -6.78 -8.09
N ALA A 55 -6.63 -6.41 -8.87
CA ALA A 55 -6.50 -5.35 -9.87
C ALA A 55 -6.10 -3.99 -9.25
N ALA A 56 -6.69 -3.62 -8.11
CA ALA A 56 -6.33 -2.38 -7.41
C ALA A 56 -4.90 -2.42 -6.86
N HIS A 57 -4.45 -3.57 -6.35
CA HIS A 57 -3.08 -3.77 -5.88
C HIS A 57 -2.06 -3.62 -7.01
N ASP A 58 -2.31 -4.24 -8.17
CA ASP A 58 -1.44 -4.14 -9.34
C ASP A 58 -1.38 -2.70 -9.86
N ALA A 59 -2.52 -2.00 -9.89
CA ALA A 59 -2.58 -0.59 -10.26
C ALA A 59 -1.80 0.31 -9.29
N LEU A 60 -1.83 0.02 -7.99
CA LEU A 60 -1.06 0.76 -6.99
C LEU A 60 0.45 0.57 -7.21
N ILE A 61 0.89 -0.65 -7.47
CA ILE A 61 2.30 -0.94 -7.77
C ILE A 61 2.74 -0.20 -9.03
N ALA A 62 1.97 -0.29 -10.11
CA ALA A 62 2.27 0.42 -11.37
C ALA A 62 2.33 1.94 -11.17
N SER A 63 1.41 2.50 -10.36
CA SER A 63 1.39 3.91 -10.02
C SER A 63 2.64 4.32 -9.23
N ARG A 64 3.05 3.51 -8.23
CA ARG A 64 4.29 3.77 -7.47
C ARG A 64 5.52 3.76 -8.35
N VAL A 65 5.65 2.80 -9.27
CA VAL A 65 6.77 2.77 -10.24
C VAL A 65 6.79 4.05 -11.06
N SER A 66 5.64 4.50 -11.55
CA SER A 66 5.53 5.73 -12.34
C SER A 66 5.87 6.97 -11.52
N GLN A 67 5.39 7.07 -10.28
CA GLN A 67 5.68 8.17 -9.36
C GLN A 67 7.18 8.22 -9.03
N THR A 68 7.78 7.09 -8.68
CA THR A 68 9.23 6.97 -8.42
C THR A 68 10.04 7.37 -9.65
N HIS A 69 9.63 6.94 -10.85
CA HIS A 69 10.30 7.35 -12.09
C HIS A 69 10.28 8.87 -12.28
N GLN A 70 9.13 9.53 -12.08
CA GLN A 70 9.04 11.00 -12.20
C GLN A 70 9.80 11.73 -11.09
N ALA A 71 9.72 11.25 -9.84
CA ALA A 71 10.47 11.81 -8.72
C ALA A 71 11.99 11.74 -8.98
N ASN A 72 12.47 10.62 -9.52
CA ASN A 72 13.88 10.41 -9.82
C ASN A 72 14.40 11.35 -10.93
N LYS A 73 13.56 11.84 -11.85
CA LYS A 73 13.99 12.81 -12.88
C LYS A 73 14.47 14.13 -12.30
N HIS A 74 13.95 14.52 -11.14
CA HIS A 74 14.31 15.76 -10.47
C HIS A 74 15.35 15.57 -9.37
N ARG A 75 15.83 14.34 -9.16
CA ARG A 75 16.88 14.04 -8.19
C ARG A 75 18.22 14.57 -8.72
N ARG A 76 19.01 15.20 -7.85
CA ARG A 76 20.38 15.60 -8.19
C ARG A 76 21.21 14.35 -8.52
N SER A 77 22.19 14.53 -9.40
CA SER A 77 23.25 13.55 -9.61
C SER A 77 23.95 13.28 -8.27
N GLU A 78 23.96 12.02 -7.84
CA GLU A 78 24.66 11.54 -6.63
C GLU A 78 25.88 10.70 -7.04
N ASN A 79 26.61 11.13 -8.07
CA ASN A 79 27.88 10.51 -8.41
C ASN A 79 29.02 11.15 -7.60
N ALA A 80 30.16 10.47 -7.51
CA ALA A 80 31.30 10.92 -6.70
C ALA A 80 31.83 12.34 -7.07
N GLU A 81 31.51 12.83 -8.26
CA GLU A 81 31.85 14.19 -8.72
C GLU A 81 30.89 15.26 -8.18
N THR A 82 29.60 14.94 -8.02
CA THR A 82 28.57 15.90 -7.59
C THR A 82 28.23 15.77 -6.10
N ASP A 83 28.45 14.59 -5.51
CA ASP A 83 28.25 14.31 -4.09
C ASP A 83 29.34 13.33 -3.56
N PRO A 84 30.43 13.86 -2.97
CA PRO A 84 31.57 13.05 -2.54
C PRO A 84 31.26 12.08 -1.38
N ASP A 85 30.11 12.26 -0.71
CA ASP A 85 29.66 11.38 0.37
C ASP A 85 29.03 10.09 -0.16
N PHE A 86 28.57 10.07 -1.42
CA PHE A 86 27.90 8.92 -2.06
C PHE A 86 28.70 8.32 -3.22
N LYS A 87 29.94 7.91 -2.94
CA LYS A 87 30.77 7.16 -3.89
C LYS A 87 30.47 5.67 -3.91
N GLU A 88 30.65 5.02 -5.05
CA GLU A 88 30.58 3.55 -5.14
C GLU A 88 31.56 2.90 -4.14
N GLY A 89 31.07 1.92 -3.38
CA GLY A 89 31.81 1.30 -2.27
C GLY A 89 31.79 2.08 -0.95
N GLY A 90 31.14 3.25 -0.90
CA GLY A 90 30.88 4.00 0.33
C GLY A 90 29.84 3.33 1.23
N LEU A 91 29.92 3.61 2.54
CA LEU A 91 28.95 3.15 3.53
C LEU A 91 27.91 4.23 3.78
N ALA A 92 26.64 3.87 3.86
CA ALA A 92 25.54 4.79 4.15
C ALA A 92 24.69 4.29 5.32
N TYR A 93 24.18 5.21 6.14
CA TYR A 93 23.23 4.89 7.19
C TYR A 93 21.83 4.75 6.59
N LEU A 94 21.24 3.57 6.75
CA LEU A 94 19.86 3.29 6.38
C LEU A 94 18.95 3.40 7.60
N SER A 95 18.00 4.33 7.57
CA SER A 95 16.90 4.32 8.53
C SER A 95 15.88 3.26 8.10
N THR A 96 15.75 2.20 8.89
CA THR A 96 14.80 1.09 8.62
C THR A 96 13.56 1.16 9.51
N ALA A 97 13.33 2.28 10.19
CA ALA A 97 12.09 2.49 10.94
C ALA A 97 10.95 2.67 9.94
N ASN A 98 10.07 1.67 9.87
CA ASN A 98 8.81 1.71 9.10
C ASN A 98 7.68 2.25 9.96
#